data_AF-A0A812WF47-F1
#
_entry.id   AF-A0A812WF47-F1
#
_cell.length_a   1.000
_cell.length_b   1.000
_cell.length_c   1.000
_cell.angle_alpha   90.00
_cell.angle_beta   90.00
_cell.angle_gamma   90.00
#
_symmetry.space_group_name_H-M   'P 1'
#
loop_
_entity.id
_entity.type
_entity.pdbx_description
1 polymer ?
#
loop_
_entity_poly.entity_id
_entity_poly.type
_entity_poly.pdbx_seq_one_letter_code
_entity_poly.pdbx_strand_id
1 'polypeptide(L)'
;MPPLYVSCSRRAKRENDQVLTFDPASRQSFLAGFRKRKQDRRKWAVREILEKERQDRIEAKKDHRQDVKQRWKDVQRAEKRVEALLGPQEEVGWLGDLRTEKLKDEEVPVTVAFEAEEDDPFGGCEVTTAIAGVSDGAGGHLPLALVGKSGTALSLLGGEAGLLRDLTGIPQEDPQARTKRRVLSNAKEESRRQAVLDKTVTKKLTTKNQGPAKKNKRAKGSKGGKRPVGRKERRKRMKKRGK
;
A
#
# COMPACT_ATOMS: atom_id res chain seq x y z
N MET A 1 16.40 -25.27 -50.67
CA MET A 1 16.03 -24.07 -49.88
C MET A 1 15.73 -22.95 -50.86
N PRO A 2 14.46 -22.68 -51.19
CA PRO A 2 14.12 -21.59 -52.10
C PRO A 2 14.30 -20.22 -51.40
N PRO A 3 14.82 -19.19 -52.11
CA PRO A 3 14.96 -17.85 -51.54
C PRO A 3 13.59 -17.21 -51.35
N LEU A 4 13.34 -16.68 -50.14
CA LEU A 4 12.12 -15.94 -49.82
C LEU A 4 12.11 -14.62 -50.60
N TYR A 5 11.22 -14.54 -51.58
CA TYR A 5 11.00 -13.37 -52.42
C TYR A 5 10.31 -12.26 -51.61
N VAL A 6 11.03 -11.19 -51.28
CA VAL A 6 10.46 -9.99 -50.65
C VAL A 6 9.65 -9.25 -51.71
N SER A 7 8.33 -9.33 -51.64
CA SER A 7 7.44 -8.56 -52.49
C SER A 7 7.56 -7.07 -52.17
N CYS A 8 8.26 -6.34 -53.04
CA CYS A 8 8.32 -4.89 -53.02
C CYS A 8 6.91 -4.32 -53.23
N SER A 9 6.19 -4.03 -52.14
CA SER A 9 4.88 -3.39 -52.21
C SER A 9 4.97 -2.07 -52.98
N ARG A 10 4.07 -1.90 -53.95
CA ARG A 10 4.01 -0.72 -54.82
C ARG A 10 3.82 0.52 -53.94
N ARG A 11 4.78 1.47 -53.99
CA ARG A 11 4.65 2.79 -53.39
C ARG A 11 3.42 3.48 -53.97
N ALA A 12 2.32 3.51 -53.20
CA ALA A 12 1.21 4.42 -53.46
C ALA A 12 1.77 5.85 -53.54
N LYS A 13 1.53 6.53 -54.66
CA LYS A 13 1.92 7.93 -54.87
C LYS A 13 1.23 8.77 -53.79
N ARG A 14 2.02 9.33 -52.86
CA ARG A 14 1.51 10.22 -51.81
C ARG A 14 1.30 11.60 -52.44
N GLU A 15 0.09 11.89 -52.92
CA GLU A 15 -0.30 13.16 -53.56
C GLU A 15 -0.44 14.34 -52.58
N ASN A 16 0.31 14.35 -51.48
CA ASN A 16 0.25 15.41 -50.48
C ASN A 16 1.66 15.96 -50.27
N ASP A 17 2.11 16.79 -51.21
CA ASP A 17 3.19 17.75 -50.99
C ASP A 17 2.68 18.83 -50.03
N GLN A 18 2.39 18.43 -48.78
CA GLN A 18 2.09 19.35 -47.70
C GLN A 18 3.37 20.12 -47.42
N VAL A 19 3.41 21.35 -47.93
CA VAL A 19 4.46 22.31 -47.59
C VAL A 19 4.36 22.56 -46.09
N LEU A 20 5.23 21.90 -45.32
CA LEU A 20 5.32 22.05 -43.87
C LEU A 20 5.91 23.44 -43.56
N THR A 21 5.05 24.45 -43.47
CA THR A 21 5.43 25.78 -43.00
C THR A 21 5.54 25.78 -41.49
N PHE A 22 6.74 25.99 -40.97
CA PHE A 22 6.96 26.16 -39.54
C PHE A 22 6.64 27.59 -39.12
N ASP A 23 5.77 27.73 -38.11
CA ASP A 23 5.57 29.02 -37.45
C ASP A 23 6.87 29.41 -36.70
N PRO A 24 7.51 30.54 -37.06
CA PRO A 24 8.76 30.96 -36.44
C PRO A 24 8.63 31.20 -34.92
N ALA A 25 7.45 31.62 -34.44
CA ALA A 25 7.21 31.82 -33.01
C ALA A 25 7.21 30.49 -32.24
N SER A 26 6.49 29.48 -32.76
CA SER A 26 6.52 28.12 -32.22
C SER A 26 7.95 27.55 -32.24
N ARG A 27 8.72 27.78 -33.31
CA ARG A 27 10.11 27.34 -33.44
C ARG A 27 11.02 27.97 -32.38
N GLN A 28 10.92 29.28 -32.17
CA GLN A 28 11.70 29.96 -31.12
C GLN A 28 11.31 29.49 -29.72
N SER A 29 10.01 29.31 -29.45
CA SER A 29 9.55 28.77 -28.17
C SER A 29 10.08 27.36 -27.92
N PHE A 30 10.17 26.55 -28.98
CA PHE A 30 10.76 25.23 -28.93
C PHE A 30 12.27 25.33 -28.69
N LEU A 31 13.01 26.14 -29.42
CA LEU A 31 14.46 26.27 -29.24
C LEU A 31 14.84 26.83 -27.86
N ALA A 32 14.15 27.84 -27.34
CA ALA A 32 14.43 28.40 -26.01
C ALA A 32 13.85 27.57 -24.85
N GLY A 33 12.87 26.70 -25.12
CA GLY A 33 12.08 25.97 -24.13
C GLY A 33 12.73 24.71 -23.52
N PHE A 34 14.01 24.41 -23.77
CA PHE A 34 14.64 23.15 -23.32
C PHE A 34 14.54 22.94 -21.80
N ARG A 35 14.73 24.00 -21.01
CA ARG A 35 14.63 23.90 -19.54
C ARG A 35 13.22 23.53 -19.10
N LYS A 36 12.18 24.10 -19.72
CA LYS A 36 10.77 23.77 -19.46
C LYS A 36 10.49 22.31 -19.82
N ARG A 37 10.82 21.89 -21.05
CA ARG A 37 10.66 20.48 -21.47
C ARG A 37 11.39 19.49 -20.57
N LYS A 38 12.61 19.80 -20.14
CA LYS A 38 13.37 18.95 -19.21
C LYS A 38 12.67 18.84 -17.85
N GLN A 39 12.11 19.94 -17.34
CA GLN A 39 11.31 19.90 -16.11
C GLN A 39 10.02 19.11 -16.29
N ASP A 40 9.34 19.25 -17.42
CA ASP A 40 8.09 18.54 -17.69
C ASP A 40 8.31 17.04 -17.85
N ARG A 41 9.38 16.62 -18.54
CA ARG A 41 9.80 15.20 -18.55
C ARG A 41 10.08 14.65 -17.15
N ARG A 42 10.75 15.42 -16.29
CA ARG A 42 10.99 15.01 -14.90
C ARG A 42 9.69 14.88 -14.12
N LYS A 43 8.79 15.85 -14.23
CA LYS A 43 7.47 15.81 -13.57
C LYS A 43 6.65 14.63 -14.07
N TRP A 44 6.67 14.36 -15.37
CA TRP A 44 5.97 13.23 -15.98
C TRP A 44 6.51 11.89 -15.46
N ALA A 45 7.83 11.70 -15.45
CA ALA A 45 8.45 10.50 -14.89
C ALA A 45 8.10 10.29 -13.41
N VAL A 46 8.08 11.38 -12.61
CA VAL A 46 7.68 11.30 -11.19
C VAL A 46 6.20 10.92 -11.05
N ARG A 47 5.31 11.51 -11.86
CA ARG A 47 3.87 11.16 -11.85
C ARG A 47 3.66 9.69 -12.21
N GLU A 48 4.34 9.21 -13.25
CA GLU A 48 4.24 7.82 -13.70
C GLU A 48 4.71 6.85 -12.61
N ILE A 49 5.82 7.14 -11.92
CA ILE A 49 6.29 6.33 -10.79
C ILE A 49 5.26 6.30 -9.66
N LEU A 50 4.70 7.45 -9.28
CA LEU A 50 3.69 7.53 -8.22
C LEU A 50 2.39 6.80 -8.58
N GLU A 51 2.00 6.83 -9.85
CA GLU A 51 0.82 6.11 -10.35
C GLU A 51 1.04 4.60 -10.34
N LYS A 52 2.22 4.13 -10.76
CA LYS A 52 2.62 2.72 -10.65
C LYS A 52 2.65 2.25 -9.20
N GLU A 53 3.25 3.02 -8.28
CA GLU A 53 3.23 2.70 -6.85
C GLU A 53 1.80 2.62 -6.28
N ARG A 54 0.90 3.49 -6.73
CA ARG A 54 -0.51 3.45 -6.32
C ARG A 54 -1.18 2.18 -6.84
N GLN A 55 -0.97 1.82 -8.10
CA GLN A 55 -1.52 0.59 -8.70
C GLN A 55 -0.98 -0.66 -8.00
N ASP A 56 0.33 -0.73 -7.73
CA ASP A 56 0.95 -1.84 -7.00
C ASP A 56 0.35 -2.02 -5.59
N ARG A 57 0.06 -0.92 -4.88
CA ARG A 57 -0.62 -0.98 -3.57
C ARG A 57 -2.04 -1.51 -3.67
N ILE A 58 -2.76 -1.17 -4.74
CA ILE A 58 -4.11 -1.66 -4.99
C ILE A 58 -4.07 -3.15 -5.33
N GLU A 59 -3.16 -3.57 -6.20
CA GLU A 59 -2.92 -4.98 -6.55
C GLU A 59 -2.55 -5.80 -5.30
N ALA A 60 -1.58 -5.34 -4.50
CA ALA A 60 -1.18 -6.04 -3.28
C ALA A 60 -2.34 -6.24 -2.29
N LYS A 61 -3.23 -5.25 -2.16
CA LYS A 61 -4.44 -5.38 -1.34
C LYS A 61 -5.44 -6.37 -1.93
N LYS A 62 -5.58 -6.38 -3.26
CA LYS A 62 -6.46 -7.32 -3.98
C LYS A 62 -5.96 -8.75 -3.84
N ASP A 63 -4.68 -8.97 -4.08
CA ASP A 63 -4.00 -10.26 -3.92
C ASP A 63 -4.18 -10.78 -2.48
N HIS A 64 -3.91 -9.93 -1.48
CA HIS A 64 -4.10 -10.31 -0.07
C HIS A 64 -5.54 -10.73 0.26
N ARG A 65 -6.54 -10.01 -0.26
CA ARG A 65 -7.96 -10.39 -0.09
C ARG A 65 -8.27 -11.72 -0.75
N GLN A 66 -7.67 -12.01 -1.91
CA GLN A 66 -7.83 -13.29 -2.60
C GLN A 66 -7.16 -14.43 -1.84
N ASP A 67 -5.95 -14.22 -1.34
CA ASP A 67 -5.20 -15.20 -0.53
C ASP A 67 -5.97 -15.58 0.73
N VAL A 68 -6.53 -14.61 1.45
CA VAL A 68 -7.35 -14.86 2.64
C VAL A 68 -8.59 -15.69 2.29
N LYS A 69 -9.27 -15.36 1.18
CA LYS A 69 -10.42 -16.13 0.70
C LYS A 69 -10.05 -17.56 0.30
N GLN A 70 -8.89 -17.76 -0.33
CA GLN A 70 -8.40 -19.08 -0.71
C GLN A 70 -8.08 -19.91 0.53
N ARG A 71 -7.31 -19.36 1.47
CA ARG A 71 -6.98 -20.02 2.75
C ARG A 71 -8.24 -20.43 3.52
N TRP A 72 -9.24 -19.56 3.59
CA TRP A 72 -10.52 -19.89 4.22
C TRP A 72 -11.22 -21.08 3.54
N LYS A 73 -11.28 -21.09 2.20
CA LYS A 73 -11.86 -22.20 1.44
C LYS A 73 -11.10 -23.51 1.66
N ASP A 74 -9.78 -23.44 1.76
CA ASP A 74 -8.94 -24.62 1.97
C ASP A 74 -9.11 -25.19 3.38
N VAL A 75 -9.23 -24.34 4.41
CA VAL A 75 -9.57 -24.75 5.77
C VAL A 75 -10.93 -25.45 5.79
N GLN A 76 -11.96 -24.85 5.19
CA GLN A 76 -13.30 -25.43 5.11
C GLN A 76 -13.34 -26.78 4.38
N ARG A 77 -12.55 -26.94 3.31
CA ARG A 77 -12.40 -28.24 2.62
C ARG A 77 -11.67 -29.26 3.50
N ALA A 78 -10.67 -28.83 4.26
CA ALA A 78 -9.96 -29.70 5.19
C ALA A 78 -10.89 -30.16 6.32
N GLU A 79 -11.67 -29.26 6.92
CA GLU A 79 -12.67 -29.56 7.95
C GLU A 79 -13.68 -30.59 7.45
N LYS A 80 -14.28 -30.40 6.27
CA LYS A 80 -15.20 -31.38 5.68
C LYS A 80 -14.56 -32.75 5.42
N ARG A 81 -13.27 -32.80 5.06
CA ARG A 81 -12.56 -34.08 4.88
C ARG A 81 -12.29 -34.77 6.21
N VAL A 82 -11.96 -34.00 7.24
CA VAL A 82 -11.77 -34.51 8.61
C VAL A 82 -13.10 -35.04 9.14
N GLU A 83 -14.19 -34.28 9.00
CA GLU A 83 -15.56 -34.71 9.35
C GLU A 83 -15.95 -36.00 8.63
N ALA A 84 -15.68 -36.11 7.32
CA ALA A 84 -15.95 -37.33 6.56
C ALA A 84 -15.11 -38.55 7.02
N LEU A 85 -13.88 -38.34 7.49
CA LEU A 85 -12.99 -39.40 7.98
C LEU A 85 -13.31 -39.85 9.40
N LEU A 86 -13.72 -38.91 10.27
CA LEU A 86 -14.19 -39.26 11.63
C LEU A 86 -15.60 -39.87 11.61
N GLY A 87 -16.34 -39.73 10.50
CA GLY A 87 -17.74 -40.12 10.41
C GLY A 87 -18.63 -39.20 11.26
N PRO A 88 -19.97 -39.39 11.22
CA PRO A 88 -20.83 -38.83 12.25
C PRO A 88 -20.44 -39.56 13.55
N GLN A 89 -19.51 -38.99 14.31
CA GLN A 89 -19.39 -39.35 15.71
C GLN A 89 -20.79 -39.09 16.30
N GLU A 90 -21.48 -40.17 16.68
CA GLU A 90 -22.50 -40.08 17.70
C GLU A 90 -21.92 -39.19 18.78
N GLU A 91 -22.60 -38.06 19.05
CA GLU A 91 -22.15 -37.06 20.01
C GLU A 91 -21.88 -37.78 21.33
N VAL A 92 -20.62 -38.18 21.55
CA VAL A 92 -20.20 -38.72 22.84
C VAL A 92 -20.25 -37.50 23.74
N GLY A 93 -21.37 -37.37 24.46
CA GLY A 93 -21.75 -36.27 25.35
C GLY A 93 -20.83 -36.10 26.56
N TRP A 94 -19.53 -36.28 26.38
CA TRP A 94 -18.52 -36.22 27.41
C TRP A 94 -17.92 -34.81 27.59
N LEU A 95 -18.32 -33.83 26.77
CA LEU A 95 -17.94 -32.43 26.95
C LEU A 95 -19.15 -31.50 27.10
N GLY A 96 -20.24 -32.01 27.68
CA GLY A 96 -21.52 -31.30 27.86
C GLY A 96 -21.60 -30.31 29.02
N ASP A 97 -20.74 -30.37 30.05
CA ASP A 97 -21.06 -29.69 31.33
C ASP A 97 -20.06 -28.65 31.85
N LEU A 98 -19.05 -28.23 31.08
CA LEU A 98 -18.04 -27.27 31.57
C LEU A 98 -18.04 -25.91 30.87
N ARG A 99 -19.02 -25.61 30.00
CA ARG A 99 -19.03 -24.35 29.22
C ARG A 99 -20.33 -23.55 29.23
N THR A 100 -21.37 -23.97 29.92
CA THR A 100 -22.69 -23.30 29.93
C THR A 100 -23.03 -22.54 31.22
N GLU A 101 -22.17 -22.57 32.24
CA GLU A 101 -22.40 -21.90 33.53
C GLU A 101 -21.32 -20.84 33.80
N LYS A 102 -21.22 -19.81 32.94
CA LYS A 102 -20.65 -18.51 33.34
C LYS A 102 -20.90 -17.43 32.26
N LEU A 103 -21.52 -16.35 32.73
CA LEU A 103 -21.63 -15.02 32.12
C LEU A 103 -22.72 -14.85 31.05
N LYS A 104 -23.97 -15.03 31.49
CA LYS A 104 -25.06 -14.11 31.14
C LYS A 104 -24.88 -12.81 31.94
N ASP A 105 -23.89 -12.01 31.58
CA ASP A 105 -23.94 -10.57 31.84
C ASP A 105 -24.01 -9.94 30.46
N GLU A 106 -25.24 -9.60 30.05
CA GLU A 106 -25.52 -8.82 28.85
C GLU A 106 -24.97 -7.39 29.06
N GLU A 107 -23.67 -7.21 28.91
CA GLU A 107 -23.09 -5.90 28.68
C GLU A 107 -23.47 -5.50 27.25
N VAL A 108 -24.65 -4.90 27.12
CA VAL A 108 -25.07 -4.17 25.92
C VAL A 108 -23.93 -3.22 25.56
N PRO A 109 -23.26 -3.39 24.41
CA PRO A 109 -22.17 -2.52 24.04
C PRO A 109 -22.72 -1.09 23.98
N VAL A 110 -22.17 -0.20 24.80
CA VAL A 110 -22.54 1.22 24.83
C VAL A 110 -22.12 1.83 23.49
N THR A 111 -23.05 1.87 22.54
CA THR A 111 -22.87 2.54 21.26
C THR A 111 -23.06 4.03 21.50
N VAL A 112 -21.96 4.78 21.49
CA VAL A 112 -22.01 6.24 21.47
C VAL A 112 -22.40 6.66 20.05
N ALA A 113 -23.67 6.97 19.84
CA ALA A 113 -24.13 7.59 18.61
C ALA A 113 -23.70 9.07 18.62
N PHE A 114 -22.89 9.47 17.65
CA PHE A 114 -22.60 10.88 17.41
C PHE A 114 -23.81 11.49 16.70
N GLU A 115 -24.32 12.62 17.19
CA GLU A 115 -25.39 13.36 16.51
C GLU A 115 -24.93 13.72 15.09
N ALA A 116 -25.73 13.32 14.10
CA ALA A 116 -25.41 13.50 12.68
C ALA A 116 -25.46 14.98 12.30
N GLU A 117 -24.30 15.62 12.23
CA GLU A 117 -24.16 16.96 11.65
C GLU A 117 -24.23 16.81 10.11
N GLU A 118 -25.20 17.48 9.49
CA GLU A 118 -25.72 17.24 8.11
C GLU A 118 -24.70 17.40 6.94
N ASP A 119 -23.42 17.63 7.23
CA ASP A 119 -22.39 17.97 6.23
C ASP A 119 -21.12 17.08 6.33
N ASP A 120 -21.20 15.89 6.95
CA ASP A 120 -20.09 14.93 6.98
C ASP A 120 -20.18 13.89 5.84
N PRO A 121 -19.29 13.92 4.82
CA PRO A 121 -19.25 12.93 3.73
C PRO A 121 -18.90 11.51 4.19
N PHE A 122 -18.64 11.27 5.48
CA PHE A 122 -18.41 9.96 6.09
C PHE A 122 -19.51 9.52 7.07
N GLY A 123 -20.65 10.22 7.13
CA GLY A 123 -21.74 10.06 8.11
C GLY A 123 -22.51 8.73 8.14
N GLY A 124 -21.95 7.63 7.63
CA GLY A 124 -22.52 6.28 7.73
C GLY A 124 -21.56 5.24 8.31
N CYS A 125 -20.43 5.65 8.89
CA CYS A 125 -19.45 4.73 9.47
C CYS A 125 -19.68 4.59 10.98
N GLU A 126 -20.57 3.68 11.37
CA GLU A 126 -20.68 3.23 12.76
C GLU A 126 -19.40 2.47 13.15
N VAL A 127 -18.63 3.02 14.08
CA VAL A 127 -17.41 2.38 14.58
C VAL A 127 -17.74 1.68 15.89
N THR A 128 -17.96 0.37 15.83
CA THR A 128 -18.11 -0.47 17.01
C THR A 128 -16.74 -0.72 17.63
N THR A 129 -16.33 0.09 18.60
CA THR A 129 -15.13 -0.20 19.39
C THR A 129 -15.47 -1.23 20.46
N ALA A 130 -15.21 -2.51 20.18
CA ALA A 130 -15.19 -3.52 21.22
C ALA A 130 -14.01 -3.25 22.16
N ILE A 131 -14.29 -2.84 23.39
CA ILE A 131 -13.30 -2.74 24.45
C ILE A 131 -13.03 -4.17 24.90
N ALA A 132 -12.12 -4.86 24.21
CA ALA A 132 -11.62 -6.13 24.69
C ALA A 132 -10.91 -5.87 26.02
N GLY A 133 -11.52 -6.30 27.13
CA GLY A 133 -10.95 -6.19 28.46
C GLY A 133 -9.54 -6.76 28.47
N VAL A 134 -8.56 -5.88 28.67
CA VAL A 134 -7.20 -6.28 29.04
C VAL A 134 -7.31 -6.77 30.48
N SER A 135 -7.57 -8.06 30.65
CA SER A 135 -7.37 -8.73 31.93
C SER A 135 -5.86 -8.77 32.17
N ASP A 136 -5.40 -8.04 33.18
CA ASP A 136 -4.06 -8.15 33.76
C ASP A 136 -3.85 -9.58 34.27
N GLY A 137 -3.41 -10.46 33.39
CA GLY A 137 -3.17 -11.88 33.65
C GLY A 137 -1.83 -12.29 33.10
N ALA A 138 -0.88 -12.50 34.01
CA ALA A 138 0.49 -12.92 33.73
C ALA A 138 0.57 -14.22 32.90
N GLY A 139 1.52 -14.25 31.96
CA GLY A 139 2.18 -15.48 31.52
C GLY A 139 1.54 -16.23 30.35
N GLY A 140 2.14 -16.12 29.17
CA GLY A 140 1.80 -16.99 28.04
C GLY A 140 2.37 -16.52 26.71
N HIS A 141 3.69 -16.52 26.57
CA HIS A 141 4.35 -16.31 25.29
C HIS A 141 4.17 -17.59 24.45
N LEU A 142 3.28 -17.56 23.45
CA LEU A 142 3.27 -18.60 22.43
C LEU A 142 4.20 -18.19 21.29
N PRO A 143 5.20 -18.99 20.92
CA PRO A 143 6.06 -18.69 19.78
C PRO A 143 5.26 -18.87 18.49
N LEU A 144 5.17 -17.78 17.72
CA LEU A 144 4.64 -17.77 16.37
C LEU A 144 5.57 -18.60 15.47
N ALA A 145 5.25 -19.87 15.32
CA ALA A 145 5.99 -20.81 14.50
C ALA A 145 5.92 -20.40 13.02
N LEU A 146 7.09 -20.01 12.51
CA LEU A 146 7.40 -19.76 11.11
C LEU A 146 7.33 -21.09 10.33
N VAL A 147 6.15 -21.45 9.83
CA VAL A 147 6.00 -22.57 8.88
C VAL A 147 6.34 -22.07 7.48
N GLY A 148 7.59 -22.33 7.08
CA GLY A 148 7.99 -22.31 5.68
C GLY A 148 7.35 -23.49 4.93
N LYS A 149 6.71 -23.21 3.81
CA LYS A 149 6.40 -24.21 2.77
C LYS A 149 6.69 -23.60 1.40
N SER A 150 7.80 -24.04 0.84
CA SER A 150 8.06 -24.10 -0.59
C SER A 150 6.94 -24.90 -1.28
N GLY A 151 6.39 -24.34 -2.35
CA GLY A 151 5.27 -24.93 -3.09
C GLY A 151 5.18 -24.36 -4.49
N THR A 152 6.20 -24.62 -5.29
CA THR A 152 6.14 -24.63 -6.75
C THR A 152 5.21 -25.76 -7.21
N ALA A 153 4.01 -25.44 -7.68
CA ALA A 153 3.29 -26.21 -8.71
C ALA A 153 1.95 -25.52 -9.06
N LEU A 154 1.53 -25.71 -10.31
CA LEU A 154 0.24 -25.32 -10.93
C LEU A 154 0.04 -23.85 -11.35
N SER A 155 0.39 -23.58 -12.61
CA SER A 155 -0.32 -22.62 -13.45
C SER A 155 -0.31 -23.15 -14.89
N LEU A 156 -1.05 -24.23 -15.12
CA LEU A 156 -1.31 -24.83 -16.43
C LEU A 156 -2.84 -24.91 -16.57
N LEU A 157 -3.50 -23.78 -16.86
CA LEU A 157 -4.86 -23.65 -17.42
C LEU A 157 -5.32 -22.19 -17.28
N GLY A 158 -5.33 -21.45 -18.39
CA GLY A 158 -5.79 -20.07 -18.44
C GLY A 158 -5.45 -19.38 -19.75
N GLY A 159 -5.81 -20.01 -20.87
CA GLY A 159 -5.80 -19.36 -22.19
C GLY A 159 -6.87 -18.28 -22.28
N GLU A 160 -6.71 -17.38 -23.25
CA GLU A 160 -7.64 -16.32 -23.70
C GLU A 160 -7.48 -14.89 -23.13
N ALA A 161 -6.54 -14.61 -22.22
CA ALA A 161 -6.21 -13.21 -21.85
C ALA A 161 -5.06 -12.59 -22.69
N GLY A 162 -4.56 -13.30 -23.72
CA GLY A 162 -3.32 -12.95 -24.43
C GLY A 162 -3.44 -11.90 -25.54
N LEU A 163 -4.64 -11.61 -26.05
CA LEU A 163 -4.76 -10.93 -27.35
C LEU A 163 -4.78 -9.39 -27.29
N LEU A 164 -4.86 -8.79 -26.09
CA LEU A 164 -4.89 -7.31 -25.94
C LEU A 164 -3.54 -6.69 -25.55
N ARG A 165 -2.50 -7.50 -25.31
CA ARG A 165 -1.23 -7.05 -24.71
C ARG A 165 -0.17 -6.60 -25.72
N ASP A 166 -0.28 -7.03 -26.97
CA ASP A 166 0.75 -6.82 -28.00
C ASP A 166 0.82 -5.38 -28.55
N LEU A 167 -0.16 -4.52 -28.24
CA LEU A 167 -0.18 -3.14 -28.72
C LEU A 167 0.65 -2.16 -27.89
N THR A 168 1.08 -2.55 -26.68
CA THR A 168 1.77 -1.60 -25.77
C THR A 168 3.30 -1.63 -25.85
N GLY A 169 3.90 -2.60 -26.54
CA GLY A 169 5.37 -2.68 -26.68
C GLY A 169 6.13 -2.79 -25.35
N ILE A 170 5.44 -3.08 -24.24
CA ILE A 170 6.06 -3.24 -22.94
C ILE A 170 6.69 -4.63 -22.93
N PRO A 171 8.02 -4.75 -22.82
CA PRO A 171 8.68 -6.05 -22.78
C PRO A 171 8.11 -6.84 -21.60
N GLN A 172 7.70 -8.08 -21.87
CA GLN A 172 7.19 -9.00 -20.87
C GLN A 172 8.30 -9.25 -19.85
N GLU A 173 8.25 -8.55 -18.71
CA GLU A 173 9.23 -8.75 -17.65
C GLU A 173 9.08 -10.17 -17.10
N ASP A 174 10.19 -10.91 -16.99
CA ASP A 174 10.21 -12.23 -16.39
C ASP A 174 9.55 -12.20 -15.01
N PRO A 175 8.63 -13.13 -14.70
CA PRO A 175 7.95 -13.15 -13.39
C PRO A 175 8.96 -13.25 -12.23
N GLN A 176 10.10 -13.88 -12.47
CA GLN A 176 11.21 -13.94 -11.51
C GLN A 176 11.91 -12.59 -11.28
N ALA A 177 11.98 -11.73 -12.29
CA ALA A 177 12.52 -10.38 -12.13
C ALA A 177 11.59 -9.54 -11.24
N ARG A 178 10.27 -9.68 -11.39
CA ARG A 178 9.27 -9.01 -10.56
C ARG A 178 9.36 -9.45 -9.09
N THR A 179 9.48 -10.75 -8.82
CA THR A 179 9.64 -11.26 -7.45
C THR A 179 10.95 -10.79 -6.81
N LYS A 180 12.07 -10.85 -7.54
CA LYS A 180 13.37 -10.33 -7.08
C LYS A 180 13.29 -8.84 -6.71
N ARG A 181 12.64 -8.00 -7.53
CA ARG A 181 12.44 -6.57 -7.22
C ARG A 181 11.62 -6.36 -5.95
N ARG A 182 10.55 -7.14 -5.74
CA ARG A 182 9.74 -7.08 -4.51
C ARG A 182 10.55 -7.46 -3.28
N VAL A 183 11.33 -8.54 -3.34
CA VAL A 183 12.20 -8.98 -2.23
C VAL A 183 13.24 -7.92 -1.89
N LEU A 184 13.91 -7.35 -2.90
CA LEU A 184 14.90 -6.27 -2.68
C LEU A 184 14.27 -5.00 -2.11
N SER A 185 13.07 -4.64 -2.55
CA SER A 185 12.33 -3.51 -1.99
C SER A 185 11.97 -3.74 -0.52
N ASN A 186 11.46 -4.93 -0.19
CA ASN A 186 11.11 -5.30 1.19
C ASN A 186 12.35 -5.31 2.09
N ALA A 187 13.45 -5.92 1.66
CA ALA A 187 14.72 -5.92 2.41
C ALA A 187 15.25 -4.50 2.67
N LYS A 188 15.09 -3.59 1.69
CA LYS A 188 15.46 -2.17 1.85
C LYS A 188 14.54 -1.43 2.84
N GLU A 189 13.25 -1.77 2.89
CA GLU A 189 12.32 -1.21 3.88
C GLU A 189 12.61 -1.76 5.28
N GLU A 190 12.89 -3.05 5.41
CA GLU A 190 13.27 -3.70 6.67
C GLU A 190 14.57 -3.13 7.25
N SER A 191 15.60 -2.89 6.41
CA SER A 191 16.83 -2.25 6.89
C SER A 191 16.60 -0.82 7.38
N ARG A 192 15.67 -0.07 6.78
CA ARG A 192 15.25 1.25 7.29
C ARG A 192 14.55 1.15 8.64
N ARG A 193 13.69 0.14 8.83
CA ARG A 193 13.00 -0.10 10.11
C ARG A 193 14.00 -0.48 11.20
N GLN A 194 14.93 -1.39 10.92
CA GLN A 194 16.01 -1.77 11.83
C GLN A 194 16.88 -0.56 12.22
N ALA A 195 17.32 0.24 11.25
CA ALA A 195 18.10 1.45 11.52
C ALA A 195 17.35 2.48 12.39
N VAL A 196 16.01 2.56 12.31
CA VAL A 196 15.21 3.39 13.21
C VAL A 196 15.18 2.80 14.61
N LEU A 197 14.98 1.48 14.74
CA LEU A 197 15.00 0.78 16.03
C LEU A 197 16.36 0.95 16.71
N ASP A 198 17.46 0.74 16.01
CA ASP A 198 18.82 0.91 16.54
C ASP A 198 19.05 2.34 17.04
N LYS A 199 18.57 3.35 16.30
CA LYS A 199 18.60 4.75 16.73
C LYS A 199 17.78 4.98 18.00
N THR A 200 16.64 4.31 18.17
CA THR A 200 15.84 4.44 19.39
C THR A 200 16.49 3.74 20.58
N VAL A 201 17.08 2.56 20.36
CA VAL A 201 17.78 1.80 21.40
C VAL A 201 19.02 2.55 21.86
N THR A 202 19.86 3.02 20.94
CA THR A 202 21.05 3.83 21.25
C THR A 202 20.70 5.13 21.99
N LYS A 203 19.62 5.82 21.59
CA LYS A 203 19.10 6.97 22.34
C LYS A 203 18.69 6.58 23.76
N LYS A 204 17.94 5.50 23.95
CA LYS A 204 17.52 5.05 25.29
C LYS A 204 18.72 4.68 26.17
N LEU A 205 19.70 3.96 25.62
CA LEU A 205 20.93 3.58 26.33
C LEU A 205 21.77 4.79 26.74
N THR A 206 21.95 5.76 25.84
CA THR A 206 22.69 6.99 26.15
C THR A 206 21.97 7.86 27.18
N THR A 207 20.63 7.95 27.13
CA THR A 207 19.84 8.68 28.14
C THR A 207 19.78 7.98 29.49
N LYS A 208 19.99 6.66 29.56
CA LYS A 208 20.00 5.92 30.83
C LYS A 208 21.31 6.10 31.59
N ASN A 209 22.42 6.27 30.86
CA ASN A 209 23.74 6.49 31.45
C ASN A 209 24.02 7.96 31.79
N GLN A 210 23.28 8.89 31.18
CA GLN A 210 23.24 10.28 31.63
C GLN A 210 22.16 10.38 32.71
N GLY A 211 22.54 10.25 33.98
CA GLY A 211 21.65 10.53 35.12
C GLY A 211 20.93 11.87 34.95
N PRO A 212 19.80 12.11 35.65
CA PRO A 212 18.90 13.23 35.38
C PRO A 212 19.69 14.54 35.27
N ALA A 213 19.89 15.00 34.03
CA ALA A 213 20.69 16.17 33.76
C ALA A 213 20.09 17.32 34.55
N LYS A 214 20.82 17.81 35.57
CA LYS A 214 20.44 18.99 36.35
C LYS A 214 20.00 20.04 35.35
N LYS A 215 18.70 20.37 35.34
CA LYS A 215 18.10 21.38 34.48
C LYS A 215 18.76 22.71 34.83
N ASN A 216 19.91 23.00 34.23
CA ASN A 216 20.47 24.33 34.24
C ASN A 216 19.46 25.20 33.51
N LYS A 217 18.72 25.97 34.31
CA LYS A 217 17.80 27.05 33.96
C LYS A 217 18.59 28.08 33.13
N ARG A 218 18.95 27.74 31.89
CA ARG A 218 19.55 28.69 30.97
C ARG A 218 18.45 29.68 30.59
N ALA A 219 18.67 30.92 31.00
CA ALA A 219 17.83 32.07 30.72
C ALA A 219 17.42 32.07 29.23
N LYS A 220 16.13 32.29 29.00
CA LYS A 220 15.53 32.43 27.68
C LYS A 220 16.11 33.67 26.99
N GLY A 221 17.24 33.49 26.30
CA GLY A 221 17.72 34.43 25.29
C GLY A 221 16.80 34.36 24.08
N SER A 222 15.89 35.33 24.00
CA SER A 222 14.95 35.55 22.91
C SER A 222 15.67 35.84 21.59
N LYS A 223 16.02 34.82 20.81
CA LYS A 223 16.24 34.99 19.37
C LYS A 223 14.90 34.75 18.68
N GLY A 224 14.22 35.86 18.39
CA GLY A 224 12.94 35.92 17.68
C GLY A 224 13.04 35.37 16.27
N GLY A 225 13.06 34.04 16.14
CA GLY A 225 12.72 33.37 14.88
C GLY A 225 11.24 33.59 14.63
N LYS A 226 10.91 34.45 13.66
CA LYS A 226 9.54 34.64 13.15
C LYS A 226 8.99 33.27 12.75
N ARG A 227 8.16 32.67 13.60
CA ARG A 227 7.52 31.37 13.30
C ARG A 227 6.72 31.56 12.01
N PRO A 228 6.80 30.61 11.06
CA PRO A 228 6.06 30.71 9.81
C PRO A 228 4.58 30.86 10.16
N VAL A 229 4.01 31.97 9.70
CA VAL A 229 2.64 32.35 10.00
C VAL A 229 1.72 31.27 9.46
N GLY A 230 0.91 30.67 10.32
CA GLY A 230 0.04 29.54 9.97
C GLY A 230 -0.87 29.85 8.77
N ARG A 231 -1.19 28.80 7.99
CA ARG A 231 -1.99 28.90 6.76
C ARG A 231 -3.30 29.69 6.92
N LYS A 232 -3.94 29.62 8.11
CA LYS A 232 -5.15 30.40 8.46
C LYS A 232 -4.89 31.92 8.50
N GLU A 233 -3.78 32.36 9.10
CA GLU A 233 -3.43 33.79 9.18
C GLU A 233 -3.13 34.39 7.80
N ARG A 234 -2.43 33.63 6.95
CA ARG A 234 -2.11 34.02 5.57
C ARG A 234 -3.39 34.23 4.74
N ARG A 235 -4.42 33.40 4.96
CA ARG A 235 -5.73 33.53 4.28
C ARG A 235 -6.51 34.76 4.77
N LYS A 236 -6.45 35.09 6.06
CA LYS A 236 -7.05 36.34 6.60
C LYS A 236 -6.40 37.60 6.02
N ARG A 237 -5.06 37.62 5.88
CA ARG A 237 -4.34 38.76 5.28
C ARG A 237 -4.69 39.01 3.81
N MET A 238 -4.85 37.94 3.02
CA MET A 238 -5.27 38.06 1.62
C MET A 238 -6.68 38.66 1.50
N LYS A 239 -7.63 38.23 2.34
CA LYS A 239 -8.99 38.78 2.34
C LYS A 239 -9.04 40.26 2.73
N LYS A 240 -8.12 40.73 3.59
CA LYS A 240 -8.06 42.13 4.02
C LYS A 240 -7.44 43.09 2.98
N ARG A 241 -6.74 42.56 1.97
CA ARG A 241 -6.09 43.36 0.91
C ARG A 241 -6.94 43.51 -0.35
N GLY A 242 -8.08 42.83 -0.44
CA GLY A 242 -9.01 42.90 -1.56
C GLY A 242 -10.27 43.73 -1.28
N LYS A 243 -10.22 44.61 -0.28
CA LYS A 243 -11.22 45.65 -0.02
C LYS A 243 -10.54 47.00 -0.10
#